data_AF-A0A2R6E5B9-F1
#
_entry.id   AF-A0A2R6E5B9-F1
#
_cell.length_a   1.000
_cell.length_b   1.000
_cell.length_c   1.000
_cell.angle_alpha   90.00
_cell.angle_beta   90.00
_cell.angle_gamma   90.00
#
_symmetry.space_group_name_H-M   'P 1'
#
loop_
_entity.id
_entity.type
_entity.pdbx_description
1 polymer ?
#
loop_
_entity_poly.entity_id
_entity_poly.type
_entity_poly.pdbx_seq_one_letter_code
_entity_poly.pdbx_strand_id
1 'polypeptide(L)' 'MKADIRVCSAWERAHESPMYTLGETCPACGADAENSAPAPYNPEDPYGEYRRRARGRPEGGLGMGEREEGGASGASAS' A
#
# COMPACT_ATOMS: atom_id res chain seq x y z
N MET A 1 -14.60 10.61 -0.94
CA MET A 1 -13.70 11.33 -1.86
C MET A 1 -13.23 10.34 -2.91
N LYS A 2 -13.45 10.63 -4.19
CA LYS A 2 -12.61 10.04 -5.23
C LYS A 2 -11.31 10.83 -5.22
N ALA A 3 -10.15 10.17 -5.20
CA ALA A 3 -8.94 10.84 -5.59
C ALA A 3 -8.93 10.92 -7.12
N ASP A 4 -8.50 12.05 -7.65
CA ASP A 4 -8.23 12.19 -9.09
C ASP A 4 -7.03 11.34 -9.53
N ILE A 5 -6.21 10.93 -8.56
CA ILE A 5 -5.06 10.05 -8.76
C ILE A 5 -5.50 8.58 -8.62
N ARG A 6 -5.22 7.79 -9.65
CA ARG A 6 -5.42 6.34 -9.73
C ARG A 6 -4.08 5.62 -9.79
N VAL A 7 -4.08 4.33 -9.50
CA VAL A 7 -2.91 3.45 -9.61
C VAL A 7 -3.22 2.32 -10.58
N CYS A 8 -2.24 1.88 -11.37
CA CYS A 8 -2.39 0.73 -12.25
C CYS A 8 -2.72 -0.53 -11.44
N SER A 9 -3.83 -1.22 -11.75
CA SER A 9 -4.26 -2.45 -11.05
C SER A 9 -3.30 -3.63 -11.21
N ALA A 10 -2.44 -3.60 -12.22
CA ALA A 10 -1.48 -4.66 -12.52
C ALA A 10 -0.03 -4.30 -12.15
N TRP A 11 0.18 -3.21 -11.39
CA TRP A 11 1.52 -2.63 -11.21
C TRP A 11 2.54 -3.62 -10.64
N GLU A 12 2.15 -4.45 -9.67
CA GLU A 12 3.06 -5.43 -9.03
C GLU A 12 3.64 -6.47 -10.00
N ARG A 13 2.94 -6.73 -11.12
CA ARG A 13 3.38 -7.73 -12.11
C ARG A 13 3.93 -7.10 -13.38
N ALA A 14 3.50 -5.88 -13.70
CA ALA A 14 3.81 -5.22 -14.96
C ALA A 14 4.88 -4.13 -14.84
N HIS A 15 5.17 -3.64 -13.63
CA HIS A 15 6.06 -2.52 -13.37
C HIS A 15 6.97 -2.81 -12.16
N GLU A 16 8.14 -2.17 -12.13
CA GLU A 16 9.06 -2.26 -10.98
C GLU A 16 8.59 -1.40 -9.80
N SER A 17 7.64 -0.49 -10.02
CA SER A 17 7.10 0.43 -9.01
C SER A 17 5.63 0.77 -9.27
N PRO A 18 4.88 1.26 -8.26
CA PRO A 18 3.49 1.67 -8.45
C PRO A 18 3.41 2.81 -9.46
N MET A 19 2.62 2.59 -10.51
CA MET A 19 2.43 3.60 -11.54
C MET A 19 1.11 4.34 -11.32
N TYR A 20 1.24 5.62 -10.99
CA TYR A 20 0.11 6.51 -10.78
C TYR A 20 -0.28 7.22 -12.07
N THR A 21 -1.58 7.45 -12.25
CA THR A 21 -2.16 8.09 -13.43
C THR A 21 -3.40 8.91 -13.04
N LEU A 22 -3.75 9.88 -13.88
CA LEU A 22 -5.03 10.59 -13.80
C LEU A 22 -6.10 9.98 -14.72
N GLY A 23 -5.68 9.11 -15.64
CA GLY A 23 -6.56 8.43 -16.60
C GLY A 23 -7.17 7.15 -16.04
N GLU A 24 -8.15 6.60 -16.74
CA GLU A 24 -8.80 5.34 -16.35
C GLU A 24 -7.98 4.10 -16.68
N THR A 25 -6.98 4.27 -17.54
CA THR A 25 -6.08 3.22 -18.00
C THR A 25 -4.63 3.60 -17.76
N CYS A 26 -3.79 2.62 -17.48
CA CYS A 26 -2.35 2.75 -17.34
C CYS A 26 -1.72 3.10 -18.71
N PRO A 27 -1.00 4.23 -18.85
CA PRO A 27 -0.37 4.60 -20.12
C PRO A 27 0.83 3.72 -20.54
N ALA A 28 1.37 2.89 -19.64
CA ALA A 28 2.53 2.04 -19.94
C ALA A 28 2.12 0.62 -20.37
N CYS A 29 1.09 0.03 -19.75
CA CYS A 29 0.68 -1.35 -20.02
C CYS A 29 -0.77 -1.50 -20.48
N GLY A 30 -1.59 -0.45 -20.41
CA GLY A 30 -3.00 -0.47 -20.82
C GLY A 30 -3.98 -1.09 -19.83
N ALA A 31 -3.52 -1.58 -18.67
CA ALA A 31 -4.39 -2.12 -17.62
C ALA A 31 -5.28 -1.05 -16.98
N ASP A 32 -6.38 -1.47 -16.35
CA ASP A 32 -7.29 -0.55 -15.65
C ASP A 32 -6.60 0.13 -14.46
N ALA A 33 -6.90 1.41 -14.27
CA ALA A 33 -6.44 2.20 -13.14
C ALA A 33 -7.50 2.26 -12.03
N GLU A 34 -7.12 1.86 -10.82
CA GLU A 34 -7.98 1.82 -9.65
C GLU A 34 -7.77 3.02 -8.71
N ASN A 35 -8.78 3.33 -7.89
CA ASN A 35 -8.71 4.48 -6.99
C ASN A 35 -7.64 4.28 -5.91
N SER A 36 -6.69 5.20 -5.84
CA SER A 36 -5.62 5.18 -4.84
C SER A 36 -6.08 5.63 -3.45
N ALA A 37 -7.19 6.38 -3.36
CA ALA A 37 -7.68 6.88 -2.08
C ALA A 37 -8.31 5.78 -1.23
N PRO A 38 -8.04 5.77 0.09
CA PRO A 38 -8.72 4.88 1.00
C PRO A 38 -10.22 5.20 1.06
N ALA A 39 -11.00 4.22 1.53
CA ALA A 39 -12.40 4.43 1.82
C ALA A 39 -12.57 5.58 2.84
N PRO A 40 -13.56 6.49 2.65
CA PRO A 40 -13.83 7.54 3.61
C PRO A 40 -14.17 7.00 5.00
N TYR A 41 -13.71 7.71 6.03
CA TYR A 41 -14.08 7.41 7.41
C TYR A 41 -15.45 8.00 7.76
N ASN A 42 -16.31 7.21 8.41
CA ASN A 42 -17.57 7.64 9.00
C ASN A 42 -17.56 7.25 10.49
N PRO A 43 -17.69 8.20 11.45
CA PRO A 43 -17.69 7.87 12.87
C PRO A 43 -18.86 6.99 13.32
N GLU A 44 -20.01 7.07 12.64
CA GLU A 44 -21.19 6.25 12.96
C GLU A 44 -21.09 4.84 12.39
N ASP A 45 -20.27 4.64 11.36
CA ASP A 45 -19.99 3.37 10.66
C ASP A 45 -21.08 2.27 10.80
N PRO A 46 -22.24 2.44 10.13
CA PRO A 46 -23.36 1.50 10.27
C PRO A 46 -23.01 0.05 9.86
N TYR A 47 -22.00 -0.12 9.01
CA TYR A 47 -21.54 -1.41 8.51
C TYR A 47 -20.29 -1.93 9.22
N GLY A 48 -19.88 -1.32 10.33
CA GLY A 48 -18.64 -1.64 11.02
C GLY A 48 -18.58 -3.06 11.58
N GLU A 49 -19.70 -3.56 12.10
CA GLU A 49 -19.83 -4.92 12.60
C GLU A 49 -19.60 -5.94 11.48
N TYR A 50 -20.25 -5.75 10.33
CA TYR A 50 -20.04 -6.59 9.15
C TYR A 50 -18.59 -6.51 8.66
N ARG A 51 -18.03 -5.30 8.53
CA ARG A 51 -16.66 -5.12 8.04
C ARG A 51 -15.61 -5.78 8.94
N ARG A 52 -15.81 -5.76 10.26
CA ARG A 52 -14.94 -6.46 11.23
C ARG A 52 -15.06 -7.97 11.17
N ARG A 53 -16.25 -8.52 10.88
CA ARG A 53 -16.46 -9.96 10.69
C ARG A 53 -15.91 -10.46 9.36
N ALA A 54 -16.08 -9.68 8.29
CA ALA A 54 -15.61 -10.00 6.95
C ALA A 54 -14.08 -9.90 6.84
N ARG A 55 -13.45 -9.01 7.61
CA ARG A 55 -12.01 -9.05 7.84
C ARG A 55 -11.71 -10.26 8.71
N GLY A 56 -11.24 -11.34 8.11
CA GLY A 56 -10.75 -12.53 8.83
C GLY A 56 -9.65 -12.17 9.84
N ARG A 57 -9.09 -13.17 10.54
CA ARG A 57 -7.91 -12.94 11.39
C ARG A 57 -6.81 -12.32 10.52
N PRO A 58 -6.25 -11.14 10.87
CA PRO A 58 -5.14 -10.60 10.10
C PRO A 58 -4.00 -11.62 10.14
N GLU A 59 -3.58 -12.11 8.99
CA GLU A 59 -2.37 -12.88 8.86
C GLU A 59 -1.20 -11.91 9.08
N GLY A 60 -0.63 -11.90 10.28
CA GLY A 60 0.57 -11.13 10.60
C GLY A 60 0.31 -9.74 11.18
N GLY A 61 0.15 -9.68 12.51
CA GLY A 61 0.69 -8.54 13.26
C GLY A 61 2.22 -8.62 13.19
N LEU A 62 2.82 -8.11 12.12
CA LEU A 62 4.28 -8.02 12.05
C LEU A 62 4.73 -6.91 13.00
N GLY A 63 5.38 -7.35 14.07
CA GLY A 63 6.09 -6.49 15.01
C GLY A 63 7.05 -5.58 14.25
N MET A 64 7.06 -4.32 14.65
CA MET A 64 8.05 -3.34 14.24
C MET A 64 9.42 -3.89 14.63
N GLY A 65 10.18 -4.39 13.65
CA GLY A 65 11.51 -4.93 13.84
C GLY A 65 12.38 -3.93 14.61
N GLU A 66 12.97 -4.43 15.70
CA GLU A 66 14.02 -3.76 16.44
C GLU A 66 15.11 -3.35 15.44
N ARG A 67 15.29 -2.03 15.31
CA ARG A 67 16.43 -1.41 14.64
C ARG A 67 17.72 -1.92 15.28
N GLU A 68 18.33 -2.94 14.68
CA GLU A 68 19.67 -3.39 15.01
C GLU A 68 20.64 -2.24 14.69
N GLU A 69 21.14 -1.57 15.74
CA GLU A 69 22.23 -0.61 15.65
C GLU A 69 23.52 -1.37 15.31
N GLY A 70 23.77 -1.55 14.00
CA GLY A 70 25.03 -2.02 13.46
C GLY A 70 26.13 -0.97 13.66
N GLY A 71 26.79 -1.02 14.83
CA GLY A 71 28.01 -0.28 15.13
C GLY A 71 29.13 -0.68 14.17
N ALA A 72 29.67 0.34 13.50
CA ALA A 72 30.65 0.26 12.42
C ALA A 72 31.85 -0.65 12.71
N SER A 73 32.15 -1.48 11.70
CA SER A 73 33.43 -2.16 11.49
C SER A 73 34.60 -1.18 11.44
N GLY A 74 35.74 -1.62 11.97
CA GLY A 74 36.93 -0.81 12.21
C GLY A 74 37.65 -0.24 10.99
N ALA A 75 38.49 0.75 11.26
CA ALA A 75 39.61 1.13 10.42
C ALA A 75 40.89 0.97 11.26
N SER A 76 41.64 -0.07 10.95
CA SER A 76 43.03 -0.27 11.36
C SER A 76 43.90 0.82 10.73
N ALA A 77 44.50 1.68 11.55
CA ALA A 77 45.63 2.50 11.13
C ALA A 77 46.92 1.71 11.38
N SER A 78 47.68 1.48 10.31
CA SER A 78 49.09 1.06 10.37
C SER A 78 50.00 2.27 10.40
#